data_AF-A0A8T4NGF4-F1
#
_entry.id   AF-A0A8T4NGF4-F1
#
_cell.length_a   1.000
_cell.length_b   1.000
_cell.length_c   1.000
_cell.angle_alpha   90.00
_cell.angle_beta   90.00
_cell.angle_gamma   90.00
#
_symmetry.space_group_name_H-M   'P 1'
#
loop_
_entity.id
_entity.type
_entity.pdbx_description
1 polymer ?
#
loop_
_entity_poly.entity_id
_entity_poly.type
_entity_poly.pdbx_seq_one_letter_code
_entity_poly.pdbx_strand_id
1 'polypeptide(L)'
;MLEKKLRQIPKEHLVKGKWFLGRGRNSDVGYWDGKNFLVIGFKFNEPVIKQEGYYEKDFGCFQPFWLIPEGEIIEPFGKVGWNRHYGKTFLLKFE
;
A
#
# COMPACT_ATOMS: atom_id res chain seq x y z
N MET A 1 -13.10 -25.88 -7.53
CA MET A 1 -12.03 -24.90 -7.26
C MET A 1 -12.03 -24.63 -5.76
N LEU A 2 -10.94 -24.91 -5.05
CA LEU A 2 -10.83 -24.52 -3.64
C LEU A 2 -10.72 -22.99 -3.57
N GLU A 3 -11.68 -22.32 -2.92
CA GLU A 3 -11.58 -20.90 -2.59
C GLU A 3 -10.32 -20.69 -1.73
N LYS A 4 -9.32 -20.03 -2.29
CA LYS A 4 -8.14 -19.61 -1.54
C LYS A 4 -8.59 -18.46 -0.63
N LYS A 5 -8.86 -18.75 0.64
CA LYS A 5 -9.22 -17.73 1.63
C LYS A 5 -8.10 -16.69 1.70
N LEU A 6 -8.41 -15.44 1.33
CA LEU A 6 -7.53 -14.30 1.55
C LEU A 6 -7.34 -14.14 3.07
N ARG A 7 -6.09 -14.21 3.51
CA ARG A 7 -5.73 -14.02 4.92
C ARG A 7 -5.16 -12.62 5.08
N GLN A 8 -5.55 -11.98 6.17
CA GLN A 8 -4.95 -10.72 6.57
C GLN A 8 -3.46 -10.91 6.82
N ILE A 9 -2.64 -10.01 6.28
CA ILE A 9 -1.20 -9.99 6.52
C ILE A 9 -0.97 -9.64 8.00
N PRO A 10 -0.19 -10.43 8.76
CA PRO A 10 0.17 -10.09 10.14
C PRO A 10 0.87 -8.73 10.23
N LYS A 11 0.59 -7.96 11.28
CA LYS A 11 1.07 -6.58 11.44
C LYS A 11 2.60 -6.49 11.40
N GLU A 12 3.27 -7.49 11.99
CA GLU A 12 4.72 -7.67 12.03
C GLU A 12 5.35 -7.92 10.65
N HIS A 13 4.57 -8.32 9.64
CA HIS A 13 5.02 -8.50 8.26
C HIS A 13 4.80 -7.26 7.39
N LEU A 14 4.22 -6.20 7.93
CA LEU A 14 4.02 -4.95 7.20
C LEU A 14 5.33 -4.18 7.09
N VAL A 15 5.81 -4.01 5.87
CA VAL A 15 7.01 -3.23 5.57
C VAL A 15 6.64 -1.76 5.47
N LYS A 16 7.25 -0.91 6.30
CA LYS A 16 7.08 0.54 6.24
C LYS A 16 7.48 1.04 4.85
N GLY A 17 6.68 1.95 4.31
CA GLY A 17 6.95 2.55 3.01
C GLY A 17 6.43 1.77 1.82
N LYS A 18 5.58 0.75 2.06
CA LYS A 18 4.99 -0.09 1.02
C LYS A 18 3.49 0.08 0.93
N TRP A 19 2.95 -0.21 -0.26
CA TRP A 19 1.53 -0.20 -0.54
C TRP A 19 0.95 -1.61 -0.43
N PHE A 20 -0.26 -1.69 0.10
CA PHE A 20 -0.98 -2.93 0.28
C PHE A 20 -2.35 -2.82 -0.34
N LEU A 21 -2.75 -3.88 -1.04
CA LEU A 21 -4.14 -4.15 -1.38
C LEU A 21 -4.80 -4.78 -0.17
N GLY A 22 -5.98 -4.28 0.18
CA GLY A 22 -6.71 -4.67 1.37
C GLY A 22 -8.18 -4.31 1.28
N ARG A 23 -8.83 -4.26 2.44
CA ARG A 23 -10.16 -3.71 2.62
C ARG A 23 -10.09 -2.63 3.68
N GLY A 24 -10.23 -1.38 3.27
CA GLY A 24 -10.33 -0.23 4.17
C GLY A 24 -11.74 0.31 4.29
N ARG A 25 -11.92 1.33 5.13
CA ARG A 25 -13.19 2.07 5.22
C ARG A 25 -13.34 3.05 4.05
N ASN A 26 -12.24 3.65 3.60
CA ASN A 26 -12.23 4.67 2.55
C ASN A 26 -11.63 4.17 1.22
N SER A 27 -10.74 3.18 1.24
CA SER A 27 -10.07 2.66 0.04
C SER A 27 -9.61 1.22 0.21
N ASP A 28 -9.44 0.51 -0.89
CA ASP A 28 -8.87 -0.84 -0.93
C ASP A 28 -7.34 -0.83 -1.09
N VAL A 29 -6.72 0.36 -1.24
CA VAL A 29 -5.27 0.51 -1.36
C VAL A 29 -4.77 1.45 -0.27
N GLY A 30 -3.78 0.98 0.52
CA GLY A 30 -3.23 1.73 1.64
C GLY A 30 -1.71 1.67 1.70
N TYR A 31 -1.10 2.82 1.97
CA TYR A 31 0.35 2.94 2.23
C TYR A 31 0.65 2.79 3.71
N TRP A 32 1.51 1.85 4.09
CA TRP A 32 1.88 1.66 5.48
C TRP A 32 2.99 2.63 5.91
N ASP A 33 2.67 3.58 6.80
CA ASP A 33 3.63 4.56 7.31
C ASP A 33 4.47 4.06 8.51
N GLY A 34 4.20 2.83 8.97
CA GLY A 34 4.77 2.21 10.17
C GLY A 34 3.82 2.21 11.39
N LYS A 35 2.71 2.94 11.33
CA LYS A 35 1.69 3.04 12.37
C LYS A 35 0.27 2.88 11.84
N ASN A 36 -0.04 3.51 10.71
CA ASN A 36 -1.34 3.50 10.05
C ASN A 36 -1.18 3.25 8.54
N PHE A 37 -2.29 2.86 7.92
CA PHE A 37 -2.48 2.93 6.48
C PHE A 37 -2.93 4.33 6.08
N LEU A 38 -2.16 4.99 5.21
CA LEU A 38 -2.57 6.20 4.52
C LEU A 38 -3.37 5.79 3.28
N VAL A 39 -4.64 6.18 3.24
CA VAL A 39 -5.56 5.85 2.16
C VAL A 39 -6.12 7.12 1.53
N ILE A 40 -6.50 7.05 0.26
CA ILE A 40 -7.23 8.13 -0.41
C ILE A 40 -8.70 7.98 -0.05
N GLY A 41 -9.29 9.01 0.53
CA GLY A 41 -10.74 9.11 0.72
C GLY A 41 -11.25 10.46 0.22
N PHE A 42 -12.52 10.74 0.47
CA PHE A 42 -13.14 12.01 0.09
C PHE A 42 -13.64 12.78 1.32
N LYS A 43 -13.53 14.11 1.26
CA LYS A 43 -14.16 15.07 2.17
C LYS A 43 -14.67 16.25 1.35
N PHE A 44 -15.98 16.52 1.42
CA PHE A 44 -16.63 17.55 0.60
C PHE A 44 -16.32 17.42 -0.90
N ASN A 45 -16.37 16.19 -1.44
CA ASN A 45 -16.01 15.83 -2.82
C ASN A 45 -14.54 16.07 -3.22
N GLU A 46 -13.69 16.50 -2.31
CA GLU A 46 -12.25 16.63 -2.56
C GLU A 46 -11.48 15.39 -2.07
N PRO A 47 -10.48 14.92 -2.84
CA PRO A 47 -9.63 13.82 -2.41
C PRO A 47 -8.71 14.27 -1.25
N VAL A 48 -8.68 13.47 -0.19
CA VAL A 48 -7.85 13.72 1.00
C VAL A 48 -7.17 12.44 1.45
N ILE A 49 -6.00 12.57 2.08
CA ILE A 49 -5.34 11.46 2.76
C ILE A 49 -6.05 11.24 4.11
N LYS A 50 -6.50 10.02 4.36
CA LYS A 50 -7.04 9.59 5.66
C LYS A 50 -6.14 8.51 6.26
N GLN A 51 -6.12 8.45 7.58
CA GLN A 51 -5.40 7.42 8.32
C GLN A 51 -6.37 6.32 8.74
N GLU A 52 -5.98 5.08 8.49
CA GLU A 52 -6.70 3.89 8.92
C GLU A 52 -5.77 2.98 9.71
N GLY A 53 -6.18 2.61 10.93
CA GLY A 53 -5.41 1.66 11.73
C GLY A 53 -5.47 0.26 11.13
N TYR A 54 -4.44 -0.54 11.41
CA TYR A 54 -4.46 -1.99 11.16
C TYR A 54 -5.70 -2.61 11.81
N TYR A 55 -6.45 -3.40 11.03
CA TYR A 55 -7.69 -4.01 11.50
C TYR A 55 -7.42 -5.06 12.59
N GLU A 56 -7.98 -4.81 13.77
CA GLU A 56 -8.06 -5.72 14.91
C GLU A 56 -9.55 -5.82 15.29
N LYS A 57 -9.93 -6.83 16.09
CA LYS A 57 -11.35 -7.11 16.40
C LYS A 57 -12.13 -5.87 16.88
N ASP A 58 -11.48 -5.04 17.68
CA ASP A 58 -12.09 -3.90 18.36
C ASP A 58 -11.48 -2.54 17.93
N PHE A 59 -10.51 -2.54 17.00
CA PHE A 59 -9.79 -1.32 16.58
C PHE A 59 -9.37 -1.36 15.12
N GLY A 60 -9.18 -0.18 14.52
CA GLY A 60 -8.69 -0.06 13.15
C GLY A 60 -9.73 -0.46 12.10
N CYS A 61 -9.40 -0.23 10.85
CA CYS A 61 -10.35 -0.42 9.74
C CYS A 61 -9.72 -0.91 8.45
N PHE A 62 -8.38 -0.89 8.32
CA PHE A 62 -7.73 -1.39 7.13
C PHE A 62 -7.21 -2.81 7.35
N GLN A 63 -7.73 -3.73 6.54
CA GLN A 63 -7.35 -5.14 6.54
C GLN A 63 -6.47 -5.44 5.33
N PRO A 64 -5.13 -5.53 5.47
CA PRO A 64 -4.23 -5.79 4.35
C PRO A 64 -4.25 -7.26 3.92
N PHE A 65 -4.30 -7.55 2.63
CA PHE A 65 -4.30 -8.91 2.08
C PHE A 65 -3.12 -9.21 1.16
N TRP A 66 -2.58 -8.18 0.48
CA TRP A 66 -1.49 -8.37 -0.49
C TRP A 66 -0.56 -7.16 -0.50
N LEU A 67 0.75 -7.38 -0.49
CA LEU A 67 1.76 -6.37 -0.79
C LEU A 67 1.80 -6.03 -2.29
N ILE A 68 1.55 -4.79 -2.67
CA ILE A 68 1.60 -4.39 -4.09
C ILE A 68 3.07 -4.40 -4.56
N PRO A 69 3.43 -5.20 -5.59
CA PRO A 69 4.76 -5.17 -6.15
C PRO A 69 4.94 -3.87 -6.94
N GLU A 70 5.75 -2.95 -6.40
CA GLU A 70 6.05 -1.66 -7.04
C GLU A 70 7.14 -1.77 -8.13
N GLY A 71 7.76 -2.94 -8.25
CA GLY A 71 8.90 -3.17 -9.11
C GLY A 71 10.19 -2.53 -8.63
N GLU A 72 11.22 -2.68 -9.44
CA GLU A 72 12.55 -2.12 -9.23
C GLU A 72 12.98 -1.33 -10.47
N ILE A 73 13.47 -0.10 -10.27
CA ILE A 73 14.09 0.67 -11.35
C ILE A 73 15.46 0.05 -11.62
N ILE A 74 15.64 -0.47 -12.83
CA ILE A 74 16.93 -1.05 -13.26
C ILE A 74 17.75 -0.07 -14.12
N GLU A 75 17.10 0.91 -14.73
CA GLU A 75 17.77 1.96 -15.51
C GLU A 75 17.30 3.35 -15.05
N PRO A 76 17.93 3.92 -14.00
CA PRO A 76 17.59 5.27 -13.53
C PRO A 76 18.02 6.31 -14.57
N PHE A 77 17.21 7.36 -14.77
CA PHE A 77 17.59 8.46 -15.67
C PHE A 77 17.54 9.87 -15.06
N GLY A 78 16.91 10.03 -13.89
CA GLY A 78 17.00 11.29 -13.16
C GLY A 78 18.19 11.31 -12.20
N LYS A 79 18.93 12.43 -12.19
CA LYS A 79 20.18 12.57 -11.44
C LYS A 79 20.05 13.25 -10.08
N VAL A 80 19.04 14.12 -9.89
CA VAL A 80 18.89 14.96 -8.70
C VAL A 80 17.42 15.20 -8.35
N GLY A 81 17.16 15.44 -7.06
CA GLY A 81 15.83 15.84 -6.57
C GLY A 81 14.73 14.83 -6.89
N TRP A 82 13.53 15.31 -7.21
CA TRP A 82 12.37 14.47 -7.55
C TRP A 82 12.67 13.54 -8.74
N ASN A 83 13.53 13.96 -9.67
CA ASN A 83 13.79 13.18 -10.88
C ASN A 83 14.43 11.82 -10.59
N ARG A 84 15.11 11.65 -9.44
CA ARG A 84 15.76 10.38 -9.04
C ARG A 84 14.78 9.20 -8.92
N HIS A 85 13.48 9.48 -8.82
CA HIS A 85 12.43 8.48 -8.68
C HIS A 85 11.95 7.92 -10.03
N TYR A 86 12.47 8.41 -11.16
CA TYR A 86 12.11 7.94 -12.50
C TYR A 86 13.19 7.03 -13.11
N GLY A 87 12.73 5.96 -13.75
CA GLY A 87 13.54 5.01 -14.50
C GLY A 87 13.02 4.85 -15.93
N LYS A 88 13.93 4.56 -16.87
CA LYS A 88 13.57 4.22 -18.26
C LYS A 88 12.93 2.85 -18.31
N THR A 89 13.41 1.96 -17.44
CA THR A 89 13.01 0.56 -17.40
C THR A 89 12.73 0.15 -15.95
N PHE A 90 11.57 -0.49 -15.76
CA PHE A 90 11.10 -1.05 -14.49
C PHE A 90 10.96 -2.56 -14.62
N LEU A 91 11.46 -3.29 -13.63
CA LEU A 91 11.26 -4.72 -13.50
C LEU A 91 10.18 -4.99 -12.46
N LEU A 92 9.03 -5.50 -12.90
CA LEU A 92 7.99 -6.02 -11.99
C LEU A 92 8.31 -7.48 -11.69
N LYS A 93 8.52 -7.78 -10.41
CA LYS A 93 8.68 -9.16 -9.92
C LYS A 93 7.33 -9.59 -9.35
N PHE A 94 6.71 -10.58 -9.98
CA PHE A 94 5.49 -11.22 -9.49
C PHE A 94 5.91 -12.57 -8.91
N GLU A 95 5.73 -12.76 -7.61
CA GLU A 95 5.95 -14.04 -6.90
C GLU A 95 4.66 -14.87 -6.87
#